data_AF-H1XUE8-F1
#
_entry.id   AF-H1XUE8-F1
#
_cell.length_a   1.000
_cell.length_b   1.000
_cell.length_c   1.000
_cell.angle_alpha   90.00
_cell.angle_beta   90.00
_cell.angle_gamma   90.00
#
_symmetry.space_group_name_H-M   'P 1'
#
loop_
_entity.id
_entity.type
_entity.pdbx_description
1 polymer ?
#
loop_
_entity_poly.entity_id
_entity_poly.type
_entity_poly.pdbx_seq_one_letter_code
_entity_poly.pdbx_strand_id
1 'polypeptide(L)'
;MIRFTVKSLILMMMVASFMFSTNTYAGDEFFEKVDYRGAFGATDWASGWTALYHYGVLAEPTTGTNDVIVNDDDIQPGDVVYWTADNVYHLNGRVFVEEGAVLHIEAGTVIKGMPGQGENASALIVARGGKIYAEGTADRPIIFTAESDDVNNPVDISYDTKGLWGGVIILGKATINRPGGEYNIEGIPTTEPRGLYGGNDDDDNSGVFRYVSIRHGGAEIGEGNEINGLTMGGVGRGTVIEYVEVFANKDDGFEWFGGTVNAKHLIAAFCGDDGFDMDEAIRGKLQFLFAIQHPEFGNRCAEHDGAPKSAVNSEPKAFATIFNATYLGSGKNANNPDNDEMFKLRENWGGIYANSIFGDYNGYGIDVSDAYSPDDSKDRLLNGELKFLNNIWFDFNGYTMADSIGKQDYIQNYLQNAANGNEEVNPQLNGISRVQDGQLDPRPAFNGPAYQNLAQYPTAIRVINNTFSIPDNFALKQNYPNPFNATTVIHFDLNKAGNVKLVVYDQLGRKITTLVNKTLSAGSYQIQWNANNLASGVYYYQLQLNDRVETRKMILNK
;
A
#
# COMPACT_ATOMS: atom_id res chain seq x y z
N MET A 1 -11.78 62.73 -70.10
CA MET A 1 -12.03 61.71 -69.07
C MET A 1 -10.85 61.73 -68.10
N ILE A 2 -10.85 62.72 -67.21
CA ILE A 2 -11.21 62.65 -65.77
C ILE A 2 -10.11 61.98 -64.92
N ARG A 3 -9.36 62.85 -64.24
CA ARG A 3 -8.56 62.61 -63.03
C ARG A 3 -9.49 62.27 -61.85
N PHE A 4 -9.03 61.57 -60.82
CA PHE A 4 -8.83 62.14 -59.47
C PHE A 4 -8.33 61.10 -58.45
N THR A 5 -7.44 61.61 -57.61
CA THR A 5 -6.77 61.09 -56.41
C THR A 5 -7.74 60.96 -55.22
N VAL A 6 -7.32 60.31 -54.11
CA VAL A 6 -7.26 60.85 -52.71
C VAL A 6 -7.45 59.77 -51.62
N LYS A 7 -6.41 59.68 -50.77
CA LYS A 7 -6.30 59.53 -49.28
C LYS A 7 -7.15 58.55 -48.46
N SER A 8 -6.42 57.94 -47.51
CA SER A 8 -6.81 57.42 -46.21
C SER A 8 -7.80 58.29 -45.43
N LEU A 9 -8.70 57.65 -44.66
CA LEU A 9 -9.16 58.16 -43.38
C LEU A 9 -9.64 57.02 -42.47
N ILE A 10 -9.09 57.00 -41.26
CA ILE A 10 -9.54 56.27 -40.08
C ILE A 10 -10.85 56.90 -39.59
N LEU A 11 -11.88 56.11 -39.28
CA LEU A 11 -12.86 56.51 -38.27
C LEU A 11 -13.46 55.29 -37.54
N MET A 12 -13.48 55.46 -36.22
CA MET A 12 -13.80 54.59 -35.12
C MET A 12 -15.29 54.74 -34.73
N MET A 13 -16.00 53.64 -34.51
CA MET A 13 -17.26 53.59 -33.75
C MET A 13 -17.52 52.13 -33.32
N MET A 14 -17.22 51.80 -32.07
CA MET A 14 -18.17 51.61 -30.95
C MET A 14 -19.06 50.36 -31.06
N VAL A 15 -18.74 49.41 -30.17
CA VAL A 15 -19.64 48.62 -29.30
C VAL A 15 -20.83 47.93 -29.97
N ALA A 16 -20.71 46.62 -30.14
CA ALA A 16 -21.82 45.69 -29.98
C ALA A 16 -21.36 44.53 -29.11
N SER A 17 -21.70 44.60 -27.82
CA SER A 17 -21.79 43.44 -26.96
C SER A 17 -22.83 42.49 -27.55
N PHE A 18 -22.39 41.39 -28.13
CA PHE A 18 -23.26 40.26 -28.43
C PHE A 18 -23.00 39.16 -27.40
N MET A 19 -23.87 39.11 -26.38
CA MET A 19 -24.29 37.82 -25.87
C MET A 19 -25.10 37.13 -26.98
N PHE A 20 -24.57 36.05 -27.53
CA PHE A 20 -25.33 34.92 -28.05
C PHE A 20 -24.47 33.69 -27.77
N SER A 21 -24.85 32.97 -26.71
CA SER A 21 -25.58 31.71 -26.80
C SER A 21 -24.63 30.56 -27.07
N THR A 22 -24.53 29.69 -26.07
CA THR A 22 -24.10 28.30 -26.17
C THR A 22 -24.77 27.62 -27.36
N ASN A 23 -24.09 27.63 -28.51
CA ASN A 23 -24.35 26.66 -29.55
C ASN A 23 -23.31 25.56 -29.39
N THR A 24 -23.78 24.48 -28.76
CA THR A 24 -23.33 23.12 -28.98
C THR A 24 -22.95 22.90 -30.45
N TYR A 25 -21.66 22.71 -30.73
CA TYR A 25 -21.27 21.93 -31.91
C TYR A 25 -21.43 20.47 -31.53
N ALA A 26 -22.65 19.97 -31.66
CA ALA A 26 -22.90 18.55 -31.75
C ALA A 26 -22.54 18.11 -33.18
N GLY A 27 -21.61 17.16 -33.30
CA GLY A 27 -21.61 16.24 -34.44
C GLY A 27 -20.46 16.30 -35.44
N ASP A 28 -19.28 16.84 -35.11
CA ASP A 28 -18.06 16.54 -35.87
C ASP A 28 -17.08 15.77 -34.98
N GLU A 29 -17.11 14.44 -35.07
CA GLU A 29 -16.18 13.54 -34.35
C GLU A 29 -14.71 13.70 -34.81
N PHE A 30 -14.45 14.58 -35.78
CA PHE A 30 -13.10 14.83 -36.28
C PHE A 30 -12.29 15.83 -35.44
N PHE A 31 -12.92 16.82 -34.80
CA PHE A 31 -12.22 17.90 -34.09
C PHE A 31 -12.41 17.80 -32.58
N GLU A 32 -11.29 17.70 -31.86
CA GLU A 32 -11.26 17.77 -30.40
C GLU A 32 -11.33 19.23 -29.93
N LYS A 33 -12.17 19.48 -28.91
CA LYS A 33 -12.26 20.79 -28.27
C LYS A 33 -11.21 20.88 -27.17
N VAL A 34 -10.25 21.79 -27.34
CA VAL A 34 -9.18 22.07 -26.36
C VAL A 34 -9.31 23.48 -25.78
N ASP A 35 -8.74 23.70 -24.59
CA ASP A 35 -8.76 24.97 -23.84
C ASP A 35 -7.51 25.83 -24.05
N TYR A 36 -6.54 25.38 -24.85
CA TYR A 36 -5.32 26.10 -25.22
C TYR A 36 -5.35 26.66 -26.64
N ARG A 37 -4.46 27.63 -26.92
CA ARG A 37 -4.25 28.16 -28.29
C ARG A 37 -2.94 27.64 -28.85
N GLY A 38 -3.01 26.90 -29.97
CA GLY A 38 -1.84 26.38 -30.67
C GLY A 38 -1.92 24.87 -30.86
N ALA A 39 -0.86 24.29 -31.43
CA ALA A 39 -0.79 22.85 -31.70
C ALA A 39 -0.36 22.02 -30.47
N PHE A 40 0.00 22.64 -29.36
CA PHE A 40 0.51 21.97 -28.16
C PHE A 40 -0.20 22.53 -26.91
N GLY A 41 -0.66 21.63 -26.04
CA GLY A 41 -1.13 21.94 -24.68
C GLY A 41 -0.02 21.71 -23.67
N ALA A 42 -0.33 21.12 -22.52
CA ALA A 42 0.69 20.69 -21.54
C ALA A 42 1.57 19.53 -22.03
N THR A 43 1.11 18.79 -23.05
CA THR A 43 1.82 17.63 -23.59
C THR A 43 2.46 17.95 -24.94
N ASP A 44 3.75 17.65 -25.08
CA ASP A 44 4.42 17.61 -26.38
C ASP A 44 4.11 16.29 -27.09
N TRP A 45 3.01 16.26 -27.84
CA TRP A 45 2.64 15.08 -28.62
C TRP A 45 3.66 14.72 -29.71
N ALA A 46 4.59 15.61 -30.07
CA ALA A 46 5.64 15.36 -31.05
C ALA A 46 6.87 14.66 -30.45
N SER A 47 6.92 14.50 -29.13
CA SER A 47 7.99 13.80 -28.45
C SER A 47 7.97 12.30 -28.73
N GLY A 48 9.15 11.68 -28.76
CA GLY A 48 9.31 10.23 -28.85
C GLY A 48 9.09 9.58 -30.24
N TRP A 49 8.58 10.31 -31.24
CA TRP A 49 8.37 9.74 -32.59
C TRP A 49 8.78 10.63 -33.75
N THR A 50 9.01 11.93 -33.53
CA THR A 50 9.39 12.81 -34.64
C THR A 50 10.88 12.72 -34.96
N ALA A 51 11.23 12.94 -36.22
CA ALA A 51 12.62 13.09 -36.65
C ALA A 51 13.33 14.23 -35.90
N LEU A 52 12.57 15.29 -35.54
CA LEU A 52 13.06 16.39 -34.74
C LEU A 52 13.55 15.90 -33.36
N TYR A 53 12.79 15.02 -32.69
CA TYR A 53 13.18 14.36 -31.44
C TYR A 53 14.40 13.46 -31.62
N HIS A 54 14.38 12.59 -32.63
CA HIS A 54 15.46 11.61 -32.83
C HIS A 54 16.79 12.23 -33.29
N TYR A 55 16.76 13.40 -33.91
CA TYR A 55 17.97 14.15 -34.27
C TYR A 55 18.41 15.15 -33.20
N GLY A 56 17.79 15.13 -32.01
CA GLY A 56 18.13 16.00 -30.89
C GLY A 56 17.85 17.49 -31.15
N VAL A 57 17.01 17.79 -32.13
CA VAL A 57 16.52 19.15 -32.43
C VAL A 57 15.34 19.49 -31.52
N LEU A 58 14.52 18.50 -31.19
CA LEU A 58 13.63 18.46 -30.03
C LEU A 58 14.28 17.56 -28.98
N ALA A 59 14.16 17.94 -27.71
CA ALA A 59 14.53 17.11 -26.57
C ALA A 59 13.30 16.96 -25.67
N GLU A 60 13.18 15.85 -24.94
CA GLU A 60 12.36 15.87 -23.73
C GLU A 60 12.84 17.07 -22.89
N PRO A 61 11.95 17.84 -22.25
CA PRO A 61 12.41 18.57 -21.09
C PRO A 61 13.09 17.55 -20.18
N THR A 62 14.36 17.76 -19.88
CA THR A 62 14.96 17.17 -18.69
C THR A 62 13.95 17.39 -17.58
N THR A 63 13.48 16.33 -16.93
CA THR A 63 12.63 16.40 -15.76
C THR A 63 13.36 17.23 -14.72
N GLY A 64 13.12 18.54 -14.73
CA GLY A 64 12.93 19.20 -13.45
C GLY A 64 11.77 18.45 -12.81
N THR A 65 11.95 17.98 -11.59
CA THR A 65 10.81 17.74 -10.72
C THR A 65 10.05 19.05 -10.66
N ASN A 66 8.86 19.12 -11.25
CA ASN A 66 8.00 20.25 -10.97
C ASN A 66 7.40 20.02 -9.59
N ASP A 67 7.59 20.99 -8.70
CA ASP A 67 6.87 21.04 -7.44
C ASP A 67 5.43 21.47 -7.73
N VAL A 68 4.48 20.57 -7.48
CA VAL A 68 3.04 20.83 -7.62
C VAL A 68 2.47 20.99 -6.22
N ILE A 69 2.04 22.20 -5.87
CA ILE A 69 1.29 22.42 -4.64
C ILE A 69 -0.14 21.89 -4.85
N VAL A 70 -0.58 21.01 -3.96
CA VAL A 70 -1.91 20.42 -3.93
C VAL A 70 -2.66 20.98 -2.73
N ASN A 71 -3.77 21.65 -2.99
CA ASN A 71 -4.69 22.20 -2.01
C ASN A 71 -5.96 21.35 -1.96
N ASP A 72 -6.76 21.54 -0.92
CA ASP A 72 -8.06 20.88 -0.79
C ASP A 72 -8.94 21.05 -2.05
N ASP A 73 -8.94 22.25 -2.63
CA ASP A 73 -9.78 22.57 -3.79
C ASP A 73 -9.33 21.88 -5.10
N ASP A 74 -8.17 21.20 -5.14
CA ASP A 74 -7.60 20.61 -6.36
C ASP A 74 -8.17 19.21 -6.71
N ILE A 75 -8.92 18.57 -5.80
CA ILE A 75 -9.63 17.31 -6.05
C ILE A 75 -11.09 17.47 -5.63
N GLN A 76 -12.00 17.64 -6.58
CA GLN A 76 -13.42 17.85 -6.31
C GLN A 76 -14.23 16.54 -6.43
N PRO A 77 -15.44 16.47 -5.86
CA PRO A 77 -16.32 15.31 -5.99
C PRO A 77 -16.57 14.91 -7.45
N GLY A 78 -16.31 13.63 -7.76
CA GLY A 78 -16.48 13.07 -9.11
C GLY A 78 -15.28 13.25 -10.05
N ASP A 79 -14.21 13.92 -9.64
CA ASP A 79 -13.03 14.13 -10.47
C ASP A 79 -12.25 12.83 -10.71
N VAL A 80 -11.49 12.79 -11.81
CA VAL A 80 -10.48 11.76 -12.04
C VAL A 80 -9.14 12.46 -12.18
N VAL A 81 -8.29 12.31 -11.17
CA VAL A 81 -7.02 13.02 -11.01
C VAL A 81 -5.87 12.04 -11.18
N TYR A 82 -4.78 12.49 -11.83
CA TYR A 82 -3.59 11.68 -12.07
C TYR A 82 -2.35 12.38 -11.51
N TRP A 83 -1.64 11.69 -10.63
CA TRP A 83 -0.34 12.10 -10.12
C TRP A 83 0.77 11.25 -10.75
N THR A 84 1.72 11.90 -11.41
CA THR A 84 2.74 11.27 -12.26
C THR A 84 4.13 11.40 -11.66
N ALA A 85 5.02 10.47 -11.99
CA ALA A 85 6.33 10.35 -11.34
C ALA A 85 7.36 11.40 -11.79
N ASP A 86 7.02 12.26 -12.76
CA ASP A 86 7.81 13.42 -13.17
C ASP A 86 7.58 14.67 -12.30
N ASN A 87 6.62 14.62 -11.37
CA ASN A 87 6.31 15.69 -10.42
C ASN A 87 6.60 15.27 -8.97
N VAL A 88 6.80 16.28 -8.11
CA VAL A 88 6.71 16.13 -6.65
C VAL A 88 5.47 16.88 -6.19
N TYR A 89 4.54 16.17 -5.56
CA TYR A 89 3.29 16.76 -5.09
C TYR A 89 3.42 17.20 -3.64
N HIS A 90 3.07 18.43 -3.32
CA HIS A 90 3.16 18.99 -1.97
C HIS A 90 1.75 19.24 -1.43
N LEU A 91 1.33 18.44 -0.46
CA LEU A 91 0.05 18.62 0.22
C LEU A 91 0.13 19.87 1.09
N ASN A 92 -0.64 20.89 0.75
CA ASN A 92 -0.76 22.13 1.50
C ASN A 92 -1.98 22.03 2.45
N GLY A 93 -1.75 21.50 3.64
CA GLY A 93 -2.83 21.15 4.56
C GLY A 93 -3.52 19.84 4.18
N ARG A 94 -4.77 19.69 4.61
CA ARG A 94 -5.56 18.49 4.35
C ARG A 94 -6.09 18.51 2.91
N VAL A 95 -5.81 17.45 2.17
CA VAL A 95 -6.31 17.25 0.80
C VAL A 95 -7.27 16.07 0.81
N PHE A 96 -8.50 16.28 0.34
CA PHE A 96 -9.53 15.25 0.35
C PHE A 96 -9.76 14.67 -1.05
N VAL A 97 -9.75 13.35 -1.17
CA VAL A 97 -10.31 12.63 -2.32
C VAL A 97 -11.76 12.32 -1.99
N GLU A 98 -12.65 13.19 -2.46
CA GLU A 98 -14.06 13.20 -2.06
C GLU A 98 -14.93 12.14 -2.74
N GLU A 99 -16.22 12.09 -2.39
CA GLU A 99 -17.16 11.12 -2.94
C GLU A 99 -17.20 11.16 -4.48
N GLY A 100 -17.04 9.99 -5.10
CA GLY A 100 -17.00 9.84 -6.55
C GLY A 100 -15.68 10.25 -7.20
N ALA A 101 -14.79 10.94 -6.48
CA ALA A 101 -13.47 11.28 -6.99
C ALA A 101 -12.56 10.05 -7.03
N VAL A 102 -11.66 10.01 -8.00
CA VAL A 102 -10.70 8.94 -8.21
C VAL A 102 -9.31 9.55 -8.39
N LEU A 103 -8.40 9.24 -7.47
CA LEU A 103 -7.00 9.63 -7.54
C LEU A 103 -6.14 8.45 -8.01
N HIS A 104 -5.52 8.58 -9.18
CA HIS A 104 -4.50 7.65 -9.68
C HIS A 104 -3.11 8.19 -9.35
N ILE A 105 -2.24 7.35 -8.79
CA ILE A 105 -0.85 7.71 -8.49
C ILE A 105 0.08 6.72 -9.18
N GLU A 106 0.92 7.23 -10.07
CA GLU A 106 1.90 6.46 -10.83
C GLU A 106 3.01 5.89 -9.92
N ALA A 107 3.55 4.72 -10.27
CA ALA A 107 4.70 4.14 -9.60
C ALA A 107 5.93 5.07 -9.64
N GLY A 108 6.55 5.32 -8.48
CA GLY A 108 7.71 6.19 -8.33
C GLY A 108 7.37 7.65 -8.02
N THR A 109 6.09 8.01 -7.93
CA THR A 109 5.67 9.36 -7.53
C THR A 109 6.05 9.65 -6.07
N VAL A 110 6.51 10.88 -5.83
CA VAL A 110 6.83 11.41 -4.50
C VAL A 110 5.78 12.44 -4.10
N ILE A 111 5.19 12.25 -2.92
CA ILE A 111 4.19 13.11 -2.32
C ILE A 111 4.74 13.58 -0.97
N LYS A 112 4.69 14.88 -0.71
CA LYS A 112 5.26 15.53 0.45
C LYS A 112 4.20 16.30 1.22
N GLY A 113 4.08 16.09 2.52
CA GLY A 113 3.29 16.94 3.39
C GLY A 113 4.04 18.22 3.73
N MET A 114 3.44 19.39 3.45
CA MET A 114 4.00 20.66 3.89
C MET A 114 3.91 20.79 5.42
N PRO A 115 4.82 21.53 6.07
CA PRO A 115 4.80 21.73 7.52
C PRO A 115 3.47 22.31 8.00
N GLY A 116 2.91 21.68 9.03
CA GLY A 116 1.68 22.10 9.67
C GLY A 116 1.50 21.36 10.99
N GLN A 117 0.72 21.93 11.91
CA GLN A 117 0.41 21.35 13.22
C GLN A 117 -1.06 21.60 13.53
N GLY A 118 -1.66 20.80 14.41
CA GLY A 118 -3.06 21.00 14.74
C GLY A 118 -3.95 20.82 13.50
N GLU A 119 -4.95 21.69 13.38
CA GLU A 119 -5.82 21.75 12.21
C GLU A 119 -5.13 22.05 10.88
N ASN A 120 -3.87 22.47 10.90
CA ASN A 120 -3.09 22.77 9.70
C ASN A 120 -2.14 21.64 9.29
N ALA A 121 -2.11 20.51 10.02
CA ALA A 121 -1.28 19.38 9.64
C ALA A 121 -1.68 18.86 8.24
N SER A 122 -0.67 18.74 7.36
CA SER A 122 -0.90 18.28 6.00
C SER A 122 -1.16 16.77 5.97
N ALA A 123 -2.18 16.34 5.24
CA ALA A 123 -2.55 14.93 5.14
C ALA A 123 -3.29 14.65 3.84
N LEU A 124 -3.24 13.41 3.36
CA LEU A 124 -4.10 12.94 2.28
C LEU A 124 -5.24 12.11 2.89
N ILE A 125 -6.48 12.52 2.64
CA ILE A 125 -7.67 11.85 3.16
C ILE A 125 -8.51 11.34 1.99
N VAL A 126 -8.63 10.03 1.85
CA VAL A 126 -9.62 9.43 0.96
C VAL A 126 -10.93 9.37 1.73
N ALA A 127 -11.78 10.36 1.50
CA ALA A 127 -13.07 10.46 2.16
C ALA A 127 -14.01 9.35 1.67
N ARG A 128 -15.05 9.08 2.45
CA ARG A 128 -15.98 8.00 2.17
C ARG A 128 -16.62 8.11 0.79
N GLY A 129 -16.39 7.11 -0.06
CA GLY A 129 -16.88 7.07 -1.45
C GLY A 129 -15.90 7.62 -2.48
N GLY A 130 -14.80 8.24 -2.07
CA GLY A 130 -13.64 8.51 -2.91
C GLY A 130 -12.79 7.25 -3.12
N LYS A 131 -11.91 7.28 -4.13
CA LYS A 131 -11.04 6.15 -4.45
C LYS A 131 -9.61 6.59 -4.72
N ILE A 132 -8.67 5.78 -4.22
CA ILE A 132 -7.24 5.92 -4.51
C ILE A 132 -6.72 4.67 -5.24
N TYR A 133 -5.94 4.88 -6.29
CA TYR A 133 -5.20 3.85 -7.01
C TYR A 133 -3.72 4.22 -6.98
N ALA A 134 -3.09 3.97 -5.83
CA ALA A 134 -1.65 4.10 -5.62
C ALA A 134 -0.99 2.74 -5.92
N GLU A 135 -0.55 2.56 -7.16
CA GLU A 135 -0.05 1.27 -7.68
C GLU A 135 1.45 1.34 -7.96
N GLY A 136 2.25 1.45 -6.90
CA GLY A 136 3.70 1.38 -6.97
C GLY A 136 4.20 -0.01 -7.41
N THR A 137 5.51 -0.12 -7.52
CA THR A 137 6.20 -1.42 -7.72
C THR A 137 7.40 -1.54 -6.78
N ALA A 138 7.93 -2.74 -6.58
CA ALA A 138 9.12 -2.94 -5.75
C ALA A 138 10.32 -2.07 -6.22
N ASP A 139 10.47 -1.87 -7.54
CA ASP A 139 11.57 -1.08 -8.12
C ASP A 139 11.25 0.42 -8.17
N ARG A 140 9.98 0.80 -8.05
CA ARG A 140 9.48 2.17 -8.12
C ARG A 140 8.33 2.34 -7.12
N PRO A 141 8.61 2.35 -5.81
CA PRO A 141 7.58 2.56 -4.80
C PRO A 141 7.04 3.99 -4.89
N ILE A 142 5.81 4.19 -4.45
CA ILE A 142 5.26 5.53 -4.19
C ILE A 142 5.73 5.94 -2.80
N ILE A 143 6.22 7.17 -2.65
CA ILE A 143 6.73 7.68 -1.37
C ILE A 143 5.85 8.83 -0.90
N PHE A 144 5.25 8.67 0.28
CA PHE A 144 4.64 9.75 1.04
C PHE A 144 5.57 10.14 2.18
N THR A 145 5.95 11.42 2.27
CA THR A 145 6.92 11.88 3.27
C THR A 145 6.72 13.36 3.63
N ALA A 146 7.60 13.94 4.43
CA ALA A 146 7.61 15.36 4.75
C ALA A 146 8.27 16.21 3.66
N GLU A 147 7.92 17.50 3.57
CA GLU A 147 8.58 18.44 2.66
C GLU A 147 10.12 18.43 2.79
N SER A 148 10.59 18.31 4.03
CA SER A 148 12.00 18.32 4.38
C SER A 148 12.80 17.07 3.97
N ASP A 149 12.15 15.95 3.64
CA ASP A 149 12.82 14.69 3.26
C ASP A 149 13.33 14.74 1.81
N ASP A 150 14.63 14.81 1.63
CA ASP A 150 15.31 14.55 0.37
C ASP A 150 15.43 13.04 0.12
N VAL A 151 14.41 12.50 -0.57
CA VAL A 151 14.31 11.09 -0.94
C VAL A 151 15.48 10.54 -1.77
N ASN A 152 16.39 11.41 -2.27
CA ASN A 152 17.62 10.99 -2.96
C ASN A 152 18.83 10.85 -2.01
N ASN A 153 18.69 11.25 -0.76
CA ASN A 153 19.72 11.24 0.26
C ASN A 153 19.25 10.48 1.51
N PRO A 154 19.53 9.16 1.63
CA PRO A 154 18.98 8.30 2.69
C PRO A 154 19.55 8.55 4.10
N VAL A 155 20.26 9.66 4.32
CA VAL A 155 20.85 10.06 5.61
C VAL A 155 20.57 11.54 5.93
N ASP A 156 19.67 12.19 5.18
CA ASP A 156 19.31 13.58 5.38
C ASP A 156 18.49 13.79 6.66
N ILE A 157 17.55 12.88 6.94
CA ILE A 157 16.67 12.86 8.11
C ILE A 157 16.90 11.57 8.89
N SER A 158 17.20 11.72 10.19
CA SER A 158 17.25 10.57 11.10
C SER A 158 15.85 9.98 11.25
N TYR A 159 15.75 8.66 11.38
CA TYR A 159 14.50 8.00 11.75
C TYR A 159 14.00 8.37 13.15
N ASP A 160 14.76 9.13 13.94
CA ASP A 160 14.28 9.77 15.18
C ASP A 160 13.41 11.00 14.94
N THR A 161 13.44 11.55 13.72
CA THR A 161 12.64 12.71 13.32
C THR A 161 11.28 12.22 12.84
N LYS A 162 10.20 12.70 13.47
CA LYS A 162 8.83 12.23 13.26
C LYS A 162 7.83 13.39 13.38
N GLY A 163 6.57 13.15 13.02
CA GLY A 163 5.48 14.10 13.23
C GLY A 163 5.58 15.35 12.37
N LEU A 164 6.25 15.23 11.22
CA LEU A 164 6.51 16.36 10.33
C LEU A 164 5.30 16.71 9.45
N TRP A 165 4.40 15.75 9.26
CA TRP A 165 3.11 15.88 8.58
C TRP A 165 2.13 14.83 9.15
N GLY A 166 0.86 14.88 8.75
CA GLY A 166 -0.20 14.02 9.29
C GLY A 166 0.00 12.56 8.91
N GLY A 167 -0.21 12.21 7.65
CA GLY A 167 -0.20 10.83 7.18
C GLY A 167 -1.25 10.61 6.08
N VAL A 168 -1.63 9.35 5.87
CA VAL A 168 -2.66 8.97 4.90
C VAL A 168 -3.85 8.35 5.62
N ILE A 169 -5.04 8.86 5.35
CA ILE A 169 -6.30 8.35 5.91
C ILE A 169 -7.16 7.79 4.78
N ILE A 170 -7.69 6.58 4.95
CA ILE A 170 -8.66 5.97 4.02
C ILE A 170 -9.94 5.66 4.79
N LEU A 171 -11.05 6.27 4.37
CA LEU A 171 -12.36 6.14 4.99
C LEU A 171 -13.32 5.36 4.08
N GLY A 172 -13.89 4.29 4.59
CA GLY A 172 -14.81 3.41 3.88
C GLY A 172 -16.22 3.37 4.46
N LYS A 173 -17.05 2.52 3.84
CA LYS A 173 -18.48 2.31 4.17
C LYS A 173 -18.74 0.99 4.92
N ALA A 174 -17.70 0.25 5.30
CA ALA A 174 -17.85 -1.02 6.01
C ALA A 174 -18.30 -0.83 7.45
N THR A 175 -18.88 -1.88 8.03
CA THR A 175 -19.43 -1.79 9.39
C THR A 175 -18.33 -1.69 10.44
N ILE A 176 -18.58 -0.83 11.43
CA ILE A 176 -17.71 -0.52 12.56
C ILE A 176 -18.45 -0.75 13.89
N ASN A 177 -17.71 -0.91 14.98
CA ASN A 177 -18.28 -1.09 16.33
C ASN A 177 -18.54 0.28 17.01
N ARG A 178 -19.42 1.09 16.40
CA ARG A 178 -19.89 2.36 16.97
C ARG A 178 -21.41 2.41 16.95
N PRO A 179 -22.08 2.90 18.01
CA PRO A 179 -23.52 3.13 17.98
C PRO A 179 -23.91 4.03 16.80
N GLY A 180 -24.83 3.54 15.96
CA GLY A 180 -25.24 4.23 14.72
C GLY A 180 -24.50 3.77 13.46
N GLY A 181 -23.38 3.05 13.60
CA GLY A 181 -22.63 2.46 12.48
C GLY A 181 -21.78 3.44 11.69
N GLU A 182 -21.72 4.70 12.12
CA GLU A 182 -20.91 5.77 11.52
C GLU A 182 -20.27 6.61 12.62
N TYR A 183 -19.06 7.10 12.40
CA TYR A 183 -18.37 7.98 13.33
C TYR A 183 -17.40 8.92 12.59
N ASN A 184 -16.92 9.96 13.26
CA ASN A 184 -15.87 10.83 12.74
C ASN A 184 -14.52 10.25 13.13
N ILE A 185 -13.63 10.10 12.15
CA ILE A 185 -12.30 9.56 12.37
C ILE A 185 -11.50 10.50 13.27
N GLU A 186 -10.65 9.91 14.11
CA GLU A 186 -9.63 10.65 14.83
C GLU A 186 -8.67 11.38 13.86
N GLY A 187 -8.02 12.44 14.32
CA GLY A 187 -7.18 13.34 13.54
C GLY A 187 -7.96 14.35 12.68
N ILE A 188 -9.27 14.17 12.50
CA ILE A 188 -10.13 15.07 11.72
C ILE A 188 -11.21 15.70 12.62
N PRO A 189 -11.33 17.05 12.66
CA PRO A 189 -12.35 17.71 13.46
C PRO A 189 -13.76 17.17 13.16
N THR A 190 -14.59 16.97 14.18
CA THR A 190 -15.97 16.49 14.00
C THR A 190 -16.86 17.45 13.21
N THR A 191 -16.45 18.72 13.09
CA THR A 191 -17.08 19.73 12.23
C THR A 191 -16.71 19.60 10.75
N GLU A 192 -15.72 18.77 10.41
CA GLU A 192 -15.32 18.44 9.04
C GLU A 192 -16.06 17.16 8.60
N PRO A 193 -17.17 17.28 7.85
CA PRO A 193 -18.01 16.13 7.50
C PRO A 193 -17.31 15.09 6.62
N ARG A 194 -16.23 15.46 5.93
CA ARG A 194 -15.46 14.55 5.08
C ARG A 194 -14.60 13.56 5.89
N GLY A 195 -14.50 13.74 7.21
CA GLY A 195 -13.91 12.79 8.16
C GLY A 195 -14.85 11.66 8.61
N LEU A 196 -16.07 11.58 8.09
CA LEU A 196 -17.04 10.54 8.45
C LEU A 196 -16.65 9.18 7.81
N TYR A 197 -16.66 8.12 8.61
CA TYR A 197 -16.43 6.74 8.16
C TYR A 197 -17.47 5.78 8.74
N GLY A 198 -17.43 4.53 8.26
CA GLY A 198 -18.35 3.49 8.66
C GLY A 198 -19.59 3.42 7.76
N GLY A 199 -20.43 2.43 7.99
CA GLY A 199 -21.65 2.18 7.26
C GLY A 199 -22.09 0.73 7.36
N ASN A 200 -22.71 0.22 6.31
CA ASN A 200 -23.26 -1.14 6.24
C ASN A 200 -22.78 -1.93 5.02
N ASP A 201 -21.74 -1.45 4.33
CA ASP A 201 -21.19 -2.08 3.13
C ASP A 201 -19.82 -2.69 3.42
N ASP A 202 -19.81 -3.89 3.99
CA ASP A 202 -18.57 -4.63 4.26
C ASP A 202 -17.78 -4.95 2.98
N ASP A 203 -18.40 -4.91 1.79
CA ASP A 203 -17.75 -5.15 0.49
C ASP A 203 -17.32 -3.85 -0.21
N ASP A 204 -17.40 -2.70 0.46
CA ASP A 204 -16.93 -1.40 -0.02
C ASP A 204 -15.48 -1.44 -0.54
N ASN A 205 -15.19 -0.56 -1.49
CA ASN A 205 -13.93 -0.53 -2.22
C ASN A 205 -13.42 0.91 -2.39
N SER A 206 -12.43 1.27 -1.58
CA SER A 206 -11.70 2.54 -1.61
C SER A 206 -10.54 2.54 -2.61
N GLY A 207 -10.32 1.44 -3.33
CA GLY A 207 -9.33 1.31 -4.41
C GLY A 207 -8.14 0.39 -4.07
N VAL A 208 -6.94 0.78 -4.51
CA VAL A 208 -5.69 0.02 -4.38
C VAL A 208 -4.60 0.89 -3.76
N PHE A 209 -3.95 0.36 -2.73
CA PHE A 209 -2.80 0.97 -2.08
C PHE A 209 -1.68 -0.08 -1.99
N ARG A 210 -0.72 0.01 -2.92
CA ARG A 210 0.29 -1.02 -3.13
C ARG A 210 1.68 -0.47 -3.40
N TYR A 211 2.71 -1.06 -2.77
CA TYR A 211 4.11 -0.64 -2.86
C TYR A 211 4.25 0.86 -2.52
N VAL A 212 3.83 1.17 -1.30
CA VAL A 212 3.83 2.53 -0.76
C VAL A 212 4.71 2.57 0.49
N SER A 213 5.55 3.60 0.61
CA SER A 213 6.34 3.92 1.81
C SER A 213 5.84 5.25 2.36
N ILE A 214 5.33 5.25 3.59
CA ILE A 214 4.86 6.43 4.34
C ILE A 214 5.89 6.73 5.42
N ARG A 215 6.42 7.96 5.44
CA ARG A 215 7.58 8.29 6.29
C ARG A 215 7.36 9.55 7.10
N HIS A 216 7.87 9.57 8.33
CA HIS A 216 7.96 10.79 9.15
C HIS A 216 6.61 11.50 9.43
N GLY A 217 5.50 10.77 9.33
CA GLY A 217 4.14 11.24 9.65
C GLY A 217 3.87 11.29 11.15
N GLY A 218 2.60 11.36 11.56
CA GLY A 218 2.22 11.33 12.98
C GLY A 218 2.01 12.71 13.61
N ALA A 219 1.73 13.76 12.83
CA ALA A 219 1.59 15.10 13.40
C ALA A 219 0.43 15.15 14.41
N GLU A 220 0.69 15.77 15.57
CA GLU A 220 -0.28 15.91 16.65
C GLU A 220 -1.28 17.03 16.33
N ILE A 221 -2.57 16.71 16.39
CA ILE A 221 -3.65 17.60 15.97
C ILE A 221 -4.44 18.16 17.18
N GLY A 222 -4.36 17.48 18.31
CA GLY A 222 -4.80 17.92 19.64
C GLY A 222 -4.20 17.02 20.72
N GLU A 223 -4.48 17.30 21.98
CA GLU A 223 -4.04 16.43 23.09
C GLU A 223 -4.72 15.05 22.98
N GLY A 224 -3.94 14.02 22.64
CA GLY A 224 -4.45 12.67 22.36
C GLY A 224 -5.43 12.66 21.18
N ASN A 225 -5.05 13.34 20.10
CA ASN A 225 -5.75 13.33 18.83
C ASN A 225 -4.75 13.54 17.68
N GLU A 226 -4.41 12.45 17.00
CA GLU A 226 -3.33 12.39 16.02
C GLU A 226 -3.77 11.78 14.68
N ILE A 227 -2.97 12.00 13.63
CA ILE A 227 -3.10 11.24 12.36
C ILE A 227 -1.96 10.23 12.31
N ASN A 228 -2.28 8.97 12.04
CA ASN A 228 -1.32 7.87 12.02
C ASN A 228 -0.66 7.72 10.66
N GLY A 229 0.30 6.80 10.54
CA GLY A 229 0.99 6.59 9.26
C GLY A 229 0.02 6.20 8.15
N LEU A 230 -0.69 5.08 8.36
CA LEU A 230 -1.87 4.71 7.56
C LEU A 230 -3.07 4.44 8.46
N THR A 231 -4.01 5.39 8.48
CA THR A 231 -5.30 5.25 9.18
C THR A 231 -6.36 4.66 8.26
N MET A 232 -7.08 3.65 8.74
CA MET A 232 -8.12 2.94 7.98
C MET A 232 -9.44 2.90 8.75
N GLY A 233 -10.33 3.86 8.49
CA GLY A 233 -11.65 3.91 9.10
C GLY A 233 -12.70 3.19 8.27
N GLY A 234 -13.27 2.08 8.77
CA GLY A 234 -14.39 1.41 8.12
C GLY A 234 -14.11 0.94 6.70
N VAL A 235 -12.86 0.57 6.38
CA VAL A 235 -12.47 0.16 5.01
C VAL A 235 -13.03 -1.24 4.69
N GLY A 236 -13.69 -1.36 3.54
CA GLY A 236 -14.30 -2.61 3.08
C GLY A 236 -13.32 -3.60 2.44
N ARG A 237 -13.74 -4.87 2.35
CA ARG A 237 -12.90 -5.96 1.81
C ARG A 237 -12.73 -5.94 0.29
N GLY A 238 -13.42 -5.03 -0.40
CA GLY A 238 -13.20 -4.76 -1.81
C GLY A 238 -11.90 -3.98 -2.07
N THR A 239 -11.36 -3.31 -1.04
CA THR A 239 -10.12 -2.54 -1.09
C THR A 239 -8.88 -3.44 -1.01
N VAL A 240 -7.82 -3.08 -1.73
CA VAL A 240 -6.54 -3.79 -1.72
C VAL A 240 -5.48 -2.96 -0.99
N ILE A 241 -4.95 -3.49 0.12
CA ILE A 241 -3.83 -2.90 0.87
C ILE A 241 -2.70 -3.94 0.94
N GLU A 242 -1.61 -3.74 0.18
CA GLU A 242 -0.53 -4.74 0.11
C GLU A 242 0.85 -4.10 -0.10
N TYR A 243 1.92 -4.61 0.52
CA TYR A 243 3.28 -4.06 0.37
C TYR A 243 3.33 -2.58 0.78
N VAL A 244 2.97 -2.30 2.03
CA VAL A 244 2.96 -0.94 2.58
C VAL A 244 3.93 -0.88 3.74
N GLU A 245 4.75 0.15 3.75
CA GLU A 245 5.66 0.47 4.83
C GLU A 245 5.25 1.78 5.47
N VAL A 246 5.26 1.81 6.80
CA VAL A 246 5.22 3.02 7.61
C VAL A 246 6.51 3.08 8.41
N PHE A 247 7.24 4.18 8.26
CA PHE A 247 8.58 4.36 8.78
C PHE A 247 8.67 5.66 9.58
N ALA A 248 9.15 5.59 10.81
CA ALA A 248 9.37 6.75 11.67
C ALA A 248 8.12 7.65 11.83
N ASN A 249 6.93 7.05 11.93
CA ASN A 249 5.71 7.78 12.29
C ASN A 249 5.77 8.17 13.77
N LYS A 250 5.37 9.40 14.14
CA LYS A 250 5.41 9.84 15.56
C LYS A 250 4.45 9.04 16.41
N ASP A 251 3.30 8.73 15.83
CA ASP A 251 2.26 7.94 16.44
C ASP A 251 2.25 6.54 15.82
N ASP A 252 1.09 5.91 15.70
CA ASP A 252 0.96 4.55 15.18
C ASP A 252 1.43 4.37 13.74
N GLY A 253 1.95 3.18 13.48
CA GLY A 253 2.28 2.74 12.13
C GLY A 253 1.01 2.61 11.29
N PHE A 254 0.21 1.62 11.63
CA PHE A 254 -1.07 1.34 11.01
C PHE A 254 -2.13 1.34 12.08
N GLU A 255 -3.25 1.99 11.80
CA GLU A 255 -4.39 1.96 12.70
C GLU A 255 -5.67 1.65 11.94
N TRP A 256 -6.45 0.72 12.46
CA TRP A 256 -7.77 0.39 11.93
C TRP A 256 -8.86 0.87 12.87
N PHE A 257 -9.85 1.59 12.35
CA PHE A 257 -11.10 1.85 13.06
C PHE A 257 -12.22 1.03 12.41
N GLY A 258 -12.35 -0.21 12.84
CA GLY A 258 -13.35 -1.15 12.33
C GLY A 258 -13.13 -1.58 10.88
N GLY A 259 -14.21 -2.01 10.22
CA GLY A 259 -14.18 -2.44 8.82
C GLY A 259 -13.81 -3.92 8.60
N THR A 260 -13.61 -4.29 7.33
CA THR A 260 -13.37 -5.71 6.94
C THR A 260 -12.24 -5.88 5.91
N VAL A 261 -11.47 -4.82 5.66
CA VAL A 261 -10.33 -4.84 4.73
C VAL A 261 -9.37 -5.99 5.03
N ASN A 262 -8.91 -6.66 3.98
CA ASN A 262 -7.81 -7.61 4.11
C ASN A 262 -6.52 -6.90 3.70
N ALA A 263 -5.41 -7.18 4.39
CA ALA A 263 -4.12 -6.57 4.07
C ALA A 263 -2.98 -7.59 4.21
N LYS A 264 -1.88 -7.38 3.47
CA LYS A 264 -0.69 -8.22 3.62
C LYS A 264 0.61 -7.55 3.20
N HIS A 265 1.73 -8.03 3.73
CA HIS A 265 3.04 -7.42 3.54
C HIS A 265 3.07 -5.99 4.05
N LEU A 266 2.86 -5.84 5.36
CA LEU A 266 2.87 -4.54 6.04
C LEU A 266 4.12 -4.44 6.91
N ILE A 267 4.77 -3.28 6.91
CA ILE A 267 5.97 -3.00 7.71
C ILE A 267 5.71 -1.75 8.54
N ALA A 268 5.75 -1.87 9.86
CA ALA A 268 5.79 -0.75 10.80
C ALA A 268 7.18 -0.68 11.42
N ALA A 269 7.96 0.36 11.13
CA ALA A 269 9.34 0.47 11.56
C ALA A 269 9.60 1.78 12.28
N PHE A 270 10.07 1.67 13.53
CA PHE A 270 10.45 2.80 14.37
C PHE A 270 9.30 3.80 14.59
N CYS A 271 8.06 3.33 14.70
CA CYS A 271 6.94 4.18 15.12
C CYS A 271 7.16 4.68 16.57
N GLY A 272 6.64 5.87 16.87
CA GLY A 272 6.81 6.51 18.17
C GLY A 272 5.79 6.06 19.20
N ASP A 273 4.64 5.52 18.77
CA ASP A 273 3.69 4.79 19.60
C ASP A 273 3.62 3.32 19.16
N ASP A 274 2.48 2.84 18.62
CA ASP A 274 2.28 1.43 18.31
C ASP A 274 2.61 1.06 16.85
N GLY A 275 3.05 -0.18 16.64
CA GLY A 275 3.31 -0.68 15.29
C GLY A 275 2.02 -0.89 14.49
N PHE A 276 1.07 -1.57 15.13
CA PHE A 276 -0.23 -1.92 14.57
C PHE A 276 -1.29 -1.76 15.67
N ASP A 277 -2.17 -0.78 15.53
CA ASP A 277 -3.33 -0.57 16.40
C ASP A 277 -4.64 -0.97 15.70
N MET A 278 -5.52 -1.67 16.40
CA MET A 278 -6.85 -2.00 15.91
C MET A 278 -7.92 -1.61 16.90
N ASP A 279 -8.74 -0.69 16.45
CA ASP A 279 -9.88 -0.13 17.13
C ASP A 279 -11.20 -0.59 16.48
N GLU A 280 -12.28 -0.51 17.25
CA GLU A 280 -13.66 -0.54 16.75
C GLU A 280 -14.04 -1.73 15.85
N ALA A 281 -13.44 -2.88 16.13
CA ALA A 281 -13.76 -4.18 15.56
C ALA A 281 -13.50 -4.38 14.06
N ILE A 282 -12.24 -4.26 13.66
CA ILE A 282 -11.81 -4.87 12.40
C ILE A 282 -12.11 -6.39 12.39
N ARG A 283 -12.62 -6.86 11.25
CA ARG A 283 -12.96 -8.27 10.98
C ARG A 283 -12.24 -8.82 9.74
N GLY A 284 -11.14 -8.18 9.38
CA GLY A 284 -10.30 -8.48 8.22
C GLY A 284 -9.34 -9.66 8.43
N LYS A 285 -8.71 -10.10 7.33
CA LYS A 285 -7.60 -11.06 7.34
C LYS A 285 -6.30 -10.34 7.02
N LEU A 286 -5.30 -10.56 7.85
CA LEU A 286 -3.99 -9.92 7.76
C LEU A 286 -2.90 -10.98 7.62
N GLN A 287 -1.90 -10.75 6.77
CA GLN A 287 -0.79 -11.70 6.60
C GLN A 287 0.54 -11.03 6.31
N PHE A 288 1.65 -11.56 6.85
CA PHE A 288 3.00 -11.01 6.63
C PHE A 288 3.12 -9.58 7.17
N LEU A 289 2.88 -9.43 8.47
CA LEU A 289 3.07 -8.17 9.19
C LEU A 289 4.45 -8.17 9.84
N PHE A 290 5.21 -7.09 9.69
CA PHE A 290 6.50 -6.92 10.32
C PHE A 290 6.51 -5.64 11.15
N ALA A 291 6.87 -5.76 12.42
CA ALA A 291 7.10 -4.61 13.30
C ALA A 291 8.53 -4.64 13.82
N ILE A 292 9.19 -3.49 13.86
CA ILE A 292 10.43 -3.30 14.61
C ILE A 292 10.39 -1.96 15.35
N GLN A 293 10.47 -2.00 16.68
CA GLN A 293 10.49 -0.79 17.50
C GLN A 293 11.90 -0.21 17.63
N HIS A 294 11.98 1.06 18.00
CA HIS A 294 13.23 1.74 18.35
C HIS A 294 13.71 1.31 19.75
N PRO A 295 15.03 1.29 20.04
CA PRO A 295 15.53 0.89 21.36
C PRO A 295 15.25 1.87 22.51
N GLU A 296 14.83 3.11 22.21
CA GLU A 296 14.68 4.18 23.20
C GLU A 296 13.27 4.79 23.25
N PHE A 297 12.39 4.46 22.30
CA PHE A 297 11.01 4.97 22.22
C PHE A 297 10.13 3.99 21.43
N GLY A 298 8.83 4.31 21.30
CA GLY A 298 7.81 3.39 20.85
C GLY A 298 7.14 2.73 22.06
N ASN A 299 5.94 2.24 21.89
CA ASN A 299 5.16 1.68 22.99
C ASN A 299 5.00 0.16 22.79
N ARG A 300 4.17 -0.26 21.85
CA ARG A 300 3.87 -1.68 21.58
C ARG A 300 4.08 -2.02 20.11
N CYS A 301 4.27 -3.32 19.84
CA CYS A 301 4.17 -3.78 18.44
C CYS A 301 2.71 -3.91 18.01
N ALA A 302 1.81 -4.09 18.98
CA ALA A 302 0.40 -4.38 18.77
C ALA A 302 -0.46 -3.91 19.96
N GLU A 303 -1.25 -2.86 19.77
CA GLU A 303 -2.38 -2.48 20.63
C GLU A 303 -3.68 -2.84 19.90
N HIS A 304 -4.67 -3.34 20.62
CA HIS A 304 -5.93 -3.74 20.00
C HIS A 304 -7.09 -3.55 20.97
N ASP A 305 -8.02 -2.63 20.65
CA ASP A 305 -9.26 -2.42 21.37
C ASP A 305 -10.45 -2.95 20.56
N GLY A 306 -11.17 -3.91 21.13
CA GLY A 306 -12.23 -4.59 20.40
C GLY A 306 -13.47 -3.73 20.16
N ALA A 307 -13.67 -2.72 20.99
CA ALA A 307 -14.85 -1.87 21.02
C ALA A 307 -14.56 -0.58 21.78
N PRO A 308 -15.35 0.49 21.57
CA PRO A 308 -15.25 1.69 22.38
C PRO A 308 -15.50 1.38 23.87
N LYS A 309 -14.73 2.01 24.77
CA LYS A 309 -14.90 1.88 26.24
C LYS A 309 -16.32 2.16 26.72
N SER A 310 -17.04 3.06 26.05
CA SER A 310 -18.44 3.40 26.36
C SER A 310 -19.46 2.36 25.90
N ALA A 311 -19.04 1.38 25.10
CA ALA A 311 -19.90 0.41 24.43
C ALA A 311 -19.19 -0.96 24.24
N VAL A 312 -18.48 -1.47 25.26
CA VAL A 312 -17.69 -2.71 25.16
C VAL A 312 -18.48 -3.95 24.69
N ASN A 313 -19.81 -3.93 24.85
CA ASN A 313 -20.67 -5.01 24.42
C ASN A 313 -21.33 -4.81 23.02
N SER A 314 -21.07 -3.71 22.30
CA SER A 314 -21.66 -3.51 20.97
C SER A 314 -21.14 -4.48 19.92
N GLU A 315 -21.93 -4.60 18.86
CA GLU A 315 -21.65 -5.36 17.65
C GLU A 315 -21.27 -4.42 16.50
N PRO A 316 -20.51 -4.91 15.50
CA PRO A 316 -19.98 -6.27 15.40
C PRO A 316 -18.73 -6.47 16.27
N LYS A 317 -18.53 -7.66 16.88
CA LYS A 317 -17.31 -7.94 17.65
C LYS A 317 -16.04 -7.98 16.78
N ALA A 318 -14.93 -7.50 17.36
CA ALA A 318 -13.60 -7.61 16.77
C ALA A 318 -13.22 -9.07 16.56
N PHE A 319 -12.74 -9.38 15.35
CA PHE A 319 -12.24 -10.71 15.02
C PHE A 319 -11.29 -10.65 13.82
N ALA A 320 -10.13 -10.02 14.00
CA ALA A 320 -9.08 -10.05 12.99
C ALA A 320 -8.43 -11.44 12.95
N THR A 321 -8.08 -11.92 11.75
CA THR A 321 -7.31 -13.15 11.58
C THR A 321 -5.94 -12.82 10.99
N ILE A 322 -4.91 -12.90 11.83
CA ILE A 322 -3.53 -12.56 11.50
C ILE A 322 -2.68 -13.82 11.41
N PHE A 323 -1.97 -13.98 10.30
CA PHE A 323 -0.98 -15.04 10.11
C PHE A 323 0.38 -14.48 9.73
N ASN A 324 1.45 -15.16 10.13
CA ASN A 324 2.81 -14.83 9.70
C ASN A 324 3.24 -13.41 10.06
N ALA A 325 2.94 -12.97 11.28
CA ALA A 325 3.51 -11.75 11.83
C ALA A 325 4.95 -12.01 12.34
N THR A 326 5.81 -11.00 12.28
CA THR A 326 7.12 -10.99 12.94
C THR A 326 7.28 -9.66 13.66
N TYR A 327 7.16 -9.67 14.99
CA TYR A 327 7.29 -8.46 15.81
C TYR A 327 8.57 -8.51 16.62
N LEU A 328 9.42 -7.52 16.37
CA LEU A 328 10.67 -7.29 17.07
C LEU A 328 10.48 -6.06 17.94
N GLY A 329 10.55 -6.26 19.26
CA GLY A 329 10.34 -5.18 20.22
C GLY A 329 11.44 -4.12 20.19
N SER A 330 11.58 -3.31 21.23
CA SER A 330 12.68 -2.34 21.36
C SER A 330 14.07 -3.00 21.53
N GLY A 331 14.11 -4.29 21.85
CA GLY A 331 15.32 -5.06 22.13
C GLY A 331 15.33 -5.59 23.56
N LYS A 332 15.86 -6.79 23.78
CA LYS A 332 15.85 -7.41 25.12
C LYS A 332 16.63 -6.67 26.20
N ASN A 333 17.56 -5.80 25.79
CA ASN A 333 18.36 -4.96 26.70
C ASN A 333 18.02 -3.47 26.52
N ALA A 334 16.89 -3.15 25.89
CA ALA A 334 16.50 -1.79 25.61
C ALA A 334 16.14 -1.04 26.90
N ASN A 335 16.48 0.25 26.93
CA ASN A 335 16.14 1.18 28.01
C ASN A 335 14.97 2.09 27.61
N ASN A 336 14.06 1.60 26.76
CA ASN A 336 12.85 2.33 26.42
C ASN A 336 11.95 2.42 27.67
N PRO A 337 11.59 3.64 28.14
CA PRO A 337 10.78 3.82 29.35
C PRO A 337 9.36 3.25 29.21
N ASP A 338 8.84 3.12 27.99
CA ASP A 338 7.48 2.68 27.71
C ASP A 338 7.41 1.18 27.30
N ASN A 339 8.35 0.37 27.79
CA ASN A 339 8.43 -1.07 27.54
C ASN A 339 7.52 -1.91 28.46
N ASP A 340 6.24 -1.56 28.58
CA ASP A 340 5.33 -2.30 29.46
C ASP A 340 4.97 -3.67 28.87
N GLU A 341 4.47 -3.70 27.64
CA GLU A 341 4.09 -4.94 26.95
C GLU A 341 4.25 -4.86 25.41
N MET A 342 4.62 -5.97 24.76
CA MET A 342 4.66 -6.03 23.29
C MET A 342 3.26 -6.07 22.66
N PHE A 343 2.31 -6.73 23.33
CA PHE A 343 0.90 -6.83 22.94
C PHE A 343 0.00 -6.32 24.06
N LYS A 344 -0.95 -5.44 23.72
CA LYS A 344 -2.03 -5.03 24.62
C LYS A 344 -3.38 -5.28 23.95
N LEU A 345 -4.18 -6.17 24.52
CA LEU A 345 -5.48 -6.57 23.97
C LEU A 345 -6.60 -6.19 24.95
N ARG A 346 -7.48 -5.29 24.55
CA ARG A 346 -8.43 -4.63 25.46
C ARG A 346 -9.84 -4.51 24.87
N GLU A 347 -10.76 -3.99 25.68
CA GLU A 347 -12.16 -3.71 25.34
C GLU A 347 -12.83 -4.75 24.42
N ASN A 348 -12.87 -6.02 24.85
CA ASN A 348 -13.56 -7.10 24.12
C ASN A 348 -12.90 -7.48 22.79
N TRP A 349 -11.59 -7.24 22.64
CA TRP A 349 -10.87 -7.66 21.45
C TRP A 349 -10.81 -9.18 21.36
N GLY A 350 -11.23 -9.69 20.20
CA GLY A 350 -11.07 -11.07 19.80
C GLY A 350 -10.32 -11.15 18.47
N GLY A 351 -9.87 -12.36 18.12
CA GLY A 351 -9.08 -12.56 16.92
C GLY A 351 -8.10 -13.71 17.03
N ILE A 352 -7.27 -13.85 16.01
CA ILE A 352 -6.30 -14.93 15.91
C ILE A 352 -4.96 -14.36 15.49
N TYR A 353 -3.91 -14.65 16.24
CA TYR A 353 -2.53 -14.57 15.79
C TYR A 353 -1.97 -15.98 15.64
N ALA A 354 -1.54 -16.35 14.43
CA ALA A 354 -1.04 -17.69 14.18
C ALA A 354 0.22 -17.73 13.29
N ASN A 355 1.04 -18.77 13.47
CA ASN A 355 2.23 -19.01 12.65
C ASN A 355 3.20 -17.81 12.60
N SER A 356 3.39 -17.16 13.74
CA SER A 356 4.07 -15.86 13.88
C SER A 356 5.28 -15.94 14.83
N ILE A 357 6.14 -14.93 14.79
CA ILE A 357 7.37 -14.82 15.60
C ILE A 357 7.32 -13.50 16.40
N PHE A 358 7.50 -13.57 17.70
CA PHE A 358 7.44 -12.41 18.61
C PHE A 358 8.65 -12.43 19.54
N GLY A 359 9.38 -11.31 19.67
CA GLY A 359 10.51 -11.30 20.58
C GLY A 359 11.47 -10.13 20.46
N ASP A 360 12.65 -10.33 21.06
CA ASP A 360 13.65 -9.28 21.25
C ASP A 360 13.05 -8.04 21.93
N TYR A 361 12.54 -8.22 23.15
CA TYR A 361 11.84 -7.18 23.92
C TYR A 361 12.20 -7.25 25.40
N ASN A 362 12.09 -6.12 26.11
CA ASN A 362 12.42 -6.02 27.52
C ASN A 362 11.16 -5.71 28.34
N GLY A 363 10.29 -6.71 28.53
CA GLY A 363 9.03 -6.53 29.23
C GLY A 363 8.09 -7.72 29.04
N TYR A 364 6.81 -7.51 29.37
CA TYR A 364 5.78 -8.52 29.13
C TYR A 364 5.61 -8.73 27.61
N GLY A 365 5.43 -9.98 27.18
CA GLY A 365 5.09 -10.26 25.79
C GLY A 365 3.64 -9.94 25.48
N ILE A 366 2.73 -10.16 26.43
CA ILE A 366 1.30 -9.96 26.20
C ILE A 366 0.54 -9.61 27.47
N ASP A 367 -0.30 -8.58 27.36
CA ASP A 367 -1.31 -8.17 28.31
C ASP A 367 -2.70 -8.32 27.67
N VAL A 368 -3.51 -9.23 28.21
CA VAL A 368 -4.92 -9.35 27.85
C VAL A 368 -5.71 -8.69 28.98
N SER A 369 -6.55 -7.72 28.67
CA SER A 369 -7.31 -6.98 29.68
C SER A 369 -8.46 -7.80 30.25
N ASP A 370 -8.67 -7.67 31.56
CA ASP A 370 -9.83 -8.19 32.30
C ASP A 370 -10.65 -7.07 32.97
N ALA A 371 -10.62 -5.88 32.36
CA ALA A 371 -11.24 -4.68 32.90
C ALA A 371 -12.77 -4.68 32.86
N TYR A 372 -13.41 -5.56 32.08
CA TYR A 372 -14.85 -5.55 31.82
C TYR A 372 -15.41 -6.98 31.79
N SER A 373 -15.90 -7.50 32.92
CA SER A 373 -16.48 -8.86 32.95
C SER A 373 -17.98 -8.88 33.31
N PRO A 374 -18.84 -9.58 32.53
CA PRO A 374 -18.51 -10.19 31.24
C PRO A 374 -18.20 -9.12 30.17
N ASP A 375 -17.62 -9.51 29.04
CA ASP A 375 -17.39 -8.69 27.82
C ASP A 375 -15.99 -8.03 27.69
N ASP A 376 -14.94 -8.67 28.21
CA ASP A 376 -13.54 -8.27 28.01
C ASP A 376 -12.77 -9.27 27.13
N SER A 377 -11.54 -8.89 26.78
CA SER A 377 -10.64 -9.71 25.95
C SER A 377 -10.25 -11.01 26.64
N LYS A 378 -10.25 -11.07 27.99
CA LYS A 378 -10.05 -12.32 28.73
C LYS A 378 -11.22 -13.27 28.54
N ASP A 379 -12.47 -12.80 28.61
CA ASP A 379 -13.63 -13.63 28.32
C ASP A 379 -13.58 -14.17 26.89
N ARG A 380 -13.17 -13.33 25.92
CA ARG A 380 -12.91 -13.75 24.54
C ARG A 380 -11.85 -14.86 24.47
N LEU A 381 -10.77 -14.75 25.24
CA LEU A 381 -9.74 -15.80 25.33
C LEU A 381 -10.31 -17.11 25.88
N LEU A 382 -11.03 -17.03 27.01
CA LEU A 382 -11.59 -18.20 27.70
C LEU A 382 -12.68 -18.90 26.86
N ASN A 383 -13.42 -18.16 26.04
CA ASN A 383 -14.43 -18.69 25.12
C ASN A 383 -13.83 -19.21 23.80
N GLY A 384 -12.52 -19.05 23.59
CA GLY A 384 -11.85 -19.47 22.35
C GLY A 384 -12.18 -18.57 21.16
N GLU A 385 -12.40 -17.28 21.41
CA GLU A 385 -12.64 -16.23 20.43
C GLU A 385 -11.42 -15.29 20.27
N LEU A 386 -10.49 -15.34 21.21
CA LEU A 386 -9.13 -14.80 21.10
C LEU A 386 -8.13 -15.96 21.12
N LYS A 387 -7.19 -16.02 20.16
CA LYS A 387 -6.22 -17.12 20.06
C LYS A 387 -4.83 -16.69 19.63
N PHE A 388 -3.84 -17.32 20.26
CA PHE A 388 -2.44 -17.34 19.81
C PHE A 388 -2.06 -18.79 19.52
N LEU A 389 -1.84 -19.12 18.24
CA LEU A 389 -1.66 -20.50 17.78
C LEU A 389 -0.33 -20.70 17.05
N ASN A 390 0.48 -21.66 17.51
CA ASN A 390 1.72 -22.04 16.82
C ASN A 390 2.65 -20.85 16.57
N ASN A 391 2.78 -19.96 17.56
CA ASN A 391 3.69 -18.82 17.49
C ASN A 391 4.97 -19.10 18.26
N ILE A 392 6.07 -18.51 17.80
CA ILE A 392 7.37 -18.51 18.47
C ILE A 392 7.49 -17.25 19.33
N TRP A 393 7.97 -17.43 20.56
CA TRP A 393 8.29 -16.36 21.50
C TRP A 393 9.77 -16.47 21.88
N PHE A 394 10.53 -15.38 21.82
CA PHE A 394 11.98 -15.43 22.09
C PHE A 394 12.55 -14.15 22.70
N ASP A 395 13.61 -14.30 23.51
CA ASP A 395 14.43 -13.18 23.99
C ASP A 395 13.67 -12.04 24.70
N PHE A 396 12.79 -12.39 25.65
CA PHE A 396 12.06 -11.42 26.50
C PHE A 396 12.80 -11.06 27.80
N ASN A 397 14.10 -10.81 27.74
CA ASN A 397 14.94 -10.46 28.92
C ASN A 397 14.77 -11.37 30.16
N GLY A 398 14.68 -12.69 29.96
CA GLY A 398 14.51 -13.67 31.04
C GLY A 398 13.06 -13.96 31.45
N TYR A 399 12.10 -13.25 30.86
CA TYR A 399 10.68 -13.57 30.97
C TYR A 399 10.43 -14.81 30.11
N THR A 400 9.72 -15.80 30.68
CA THR A 400 9.42 -17.08 30.03
C THR A 400 7.91 -17.27 29.92
N MET A 401 7.45 -18.18 29.06
CA MET A 401 6.03 -18.56 29.02
C MET A 401 5.52 -19.08 30.37
N ALA A 402 6.42 -19.66 31.17
CA ALA A 402 6.10 -20.24 32.47
C ALA A 402 5.93 -19.21 33.59
N ASP A 403 6.59 -18.05 33.49
CA ASP A 403 6.76 -17.18 34.66
C ASP A 403 6.49 -15.69 34.37
N SER A 404 6.54 -15.19 33.13
CA SER A 404 6.30 -13.74 32.90
C SER A 404 6.01 -13.25 31.47
N ILE A 405 6.07 -14.05 30.39
CA ILE A 405 5.73 -13.51 29.04
C ILE A 405 4.27 -13.06 28.98
N GLY A 406 3.36 -13.82 29.59
CA GLY A 406 2.01 -13.36 29.85
C GLY A 406 1.97 -12.52 31.13
N LYS A 407 1.38 -11.33 31.08
CA LYS A 407 1.28 -10.44 32.25
C LYS A 407 0.39 -10.99 33.37
N GLN A 408 -0.65 -11.75 33.01
CA GLN A 408 -1.57 -12.38 33.94
C GLN A 408 -1.48 -13.92 33.90
N ASP A 409 -1.78 -14.60 35.01
CA ASP A 409 -1.70 -16.06 35.12
C ASP A 409 -2.51 -16.81 34.04
N TYR A 410 -3.69 -16.32 33.67
CA TYR A 410 -4.53 -17.00 32.69
C TYR A 410 -3.92 -16.95 31.28
N ILE A 411 -3.24 -15.87 30.91
CA ILE A 411 -2.56 -15.79 29.61
C ILE A 411 -1.25 -16.60 29.63
N GLN A 412 -0.54 -16.65 30.76
CA GLN A 412 0.59 -17.58 30.92
C GLN A 412 0.16 -19.04 30.74
N ASN A 413 -0.92 -19.45 31.42
CA ASN A 413 -1.50 -20.79 31.29
C ASN A 413 -1.97 -21.08 29.85
N TYR A 414 -2.53 -20.09 29.17
CA TYR A 414 -2.92 -20.23 27.76
C TYR A 414 -1.71 -20.47 26.86
N LEU A 415 -0.65 -19.67 26.99
CA LEU A 415 0.56 -19.80 26.16
C LEU A 415 1.25 -21.16 26.36
N GLN A 416 1.30 -21.65 27.59
CA GLN A 416 1.89 -22.96 27.93
C GLN A 416 1.05 -24.16 27.52
N ASN A 417 -0.23 -23.97 27.18
CA ASN A 417 -1.08 -25.08 26.79
C ASN A 417 -0.62 -25.65 25.45
N ALA A 418 -0.10 -26.88 25.48
CA ALA A 418 0.40 -27.58 24.31
C ALA A 418 -0.62 -27.70 23.15
N ALA A 419 -1.93 -27.65 23.43
CA ALA A 419 -2.97 -27.65 22.40
C ALA A 419 -2.96 -26.38 21.53
N ASN A 420 -2.41 -25.27 22.03
CA ASN A 420 -2.26 -24.02 21.30
C ASN A 420 -0.96 -23.97 20.48
N GLY A 421 -0.01 -24.86 20.75
CA GLY A 421 1.20 -25.03 19.96
C GLY A 421 2.21 -23.89 20.01
N ASN A 422 2.07 -22.90 20.90
CA ASN A 422 3.09 -21.84 21.06
C ASN A 422 4.39 -22.42 21.63
N GLU A 423 5.53 -21.90 21.18
CA GLU A 423 6.86 -22.37 21.59
C GLU A 423 7.75 -21.21 22.02
N GLU A 424 8.46 -21.39 23.14
CA GLU A 424 9.55 -20.51 23.55
C GLU A 424 10.87 -21.04 22.99
N VAL A 425 11.30 -20.52 21.84
CA VAL A 425 12.48 -21.00 21.12
C VAL A 425 13.08 -19.88 20.29
N ASN A 426 14.42 -19.83 20.18
CA ASN A 426 15.07 -18.87 19.30
C ASN A 426 14.76 -19.22 17.82
N PRO A 427 14.10 -18.34 17.04
CA PRO A 427 13.76 -18.60 15.64
C PRO A 427 14.97 -18.58 14.69
N GLN A 428 16.15 -18.21 15.21
CA GLN A 428 17.41 -18.09 14.48
C GLN A 428 17.31 -17.10 13.32
N LEU A 429 16.83 -15.87 13.60
CA LEU A 429 16.84 -14.80 12.60
C LEU A 429 18.27 -14.48 12.17
N ASN A 430 18.47 -14.21 10.88
CA ASN A 430 19.80 -13.95 10.31
C ASN A 430 20.45 -12.69 10.90
N GLY A 431 19.65 -11.66 11.24
CA GLY A 431 20.14 -10.45 11.90
C GLY A 431 19.01 -9.57 12.41
N ILE A 432 19.20 -9.00 13.61
CA ILE A 432 18.33 -7.96 14.15
C ILE A 432 19.22 -6.74 14.38
N SER A 433 18.91 -5.64 13.70
CA SER A 433 19.61 -4.36 13.86
C SER A 433 18.59 -3.23 13.85
N ARG A 434 18.83 -2.25 14.71
CA ARG A 434 18.05 -1.00 14.85
C ARG A 434 18.89 0.22 14.50
N VAL A 435 20.00 0.01 13.80
CA VAL A 435 20.92 1.06 13.34
C VAL A 435 21.17 0.89 11.84
N GLN A 436 21.63 1.96 11.20
CA GLN A 436 21.87 1.99 9.75
C GLN A 436 23.21 1.30 9.38
N ASP A 437 23.32 0.00 9.67
CA ASP A 437 24.52 -0.83 9.41
C ASP A 437 24.29 -1.93 8.37
N GLY A 438 23.07 -2.03 7.83
CA GLY A 438 22.67 -3.05 6.85
C GLY A 438 22.63 -4.46 7.41
N GLN A 439 22.58 -4.65 8.74
CA GLN A 439 22.56 -5.96 9.40
C GLN A 439 21.16 -6.45 9.80
N LEU A 440 20.10 -5.67 9.56
CA LEU A 440 18.74 -6.15 9.75
C LEU A 440 18.38 -7.17 8.67
N ASP A 441 18.18 -8.42 9.08
CA ASP A 441 17.69 -9.52 8.24
C ASP A 441 16.76 -10.41 9.09
N PRO A 442 15.45 -10.08 9.14
CA PRO A 442 14.49 -10.76 10.00
C PRO A 442 14.06 -12.12 9.45
N ARG A 443 14.75 -12.66 8.44
CA ARG A 443 14.46 -14.00 7.91
C ARG A 443 15.02 -15.06 8.87
N PRO A 444 14.24 -16.09 9.25
CA PRO A 444 14.74 -17.20 10.04
C PRO A 444 15.68 -18.09 9.22
N ALA A 445 16.62 -18.75 9.90
CA ALA A 445 17.51 -19.73 9.30
C ALA A 445 16.69 -20.87 8.65
N PHE A 446 17.06 -21.24 7.42
CA PHE A 446 16.40 -22.31 6.68
C PHE A 446 16.40 -23.63 7.46
N ASN A 447 15.25 -24.31 7.54
CA ASN A 447 15.01 -25.50 8.37
C ASN A 447 15.19 -25.31 9.89
N GLY A 448 15.32 -24.07 10.36
CA GLY A 448 15.32 -23.74 11.79
C GLY A 448 13.95 -23.90 12.45
N PRO A 449 13.82 -23.51 13.72
CA PRO A 449 12.57 -23.68 14.49
C PRO A 449 11.33 -23.09 13.82
N ALA A 450 11.46 -21.94 13.13
CA ALA A 450 10.37 -21.29 12.40
C ALA A 450 9.80 -22.11 11.21
N TYR A 451 10.43 -23.22 10.81
CA TYR A 451 9.96 -24.12 9.76
C TYR A 451 9.24 -25.36 10.31
N GLN A 452 9.05 -25.44 11.63
CA GLN A 452 8.44 -26.58 12.32
C GLN A 452 7.13 -26.15 12.98
N ASN A 453 6.31 -27.14 13.40
CA ASN A 453 5.10 -26.90 14.20
C ASN A 453 4.16 -25.81 13.64
N LEU A 454 3.96 -25.78 12.32
CA LEU A 454 3.20 -24.74 11.64
C LEU A 454 1.72 -24.77 12.02
N ALA A 455 1.13 -23.58 12.18
CA ALA A 455 -0.32 -23.47 12.39
C ALA A 455 -1.11 -24.08 11.23
N GLN A 456 -2.24 -24.71 11.55
CA GLN A 456 -3.21 -25.05 10.53
C GLN A 456 -3.93 -23.78 10.07
N TYR A 457 -3.79 -23.48 8.79
CA TYR A 457 -4.58 -22.41 8.18
C TYR A 457 -6.06 -22.84 8.16
N PRO A 458 -7.01 -21.93 8.43
CA PRO A 458 -8.42 -22.26 8.41
C PRO A 458 -8.79 -22.94 7.10
N THR A 459 -9.39 -24.13 7.17
CA THR A 459 -10.02 -24.79 6.02
C THR A 459 -11.33 -24.10 5.67
N ALA A 460 -11.26 -22.81 5.32
CA ALA A 460 -12.23 -22.24 4.41
C ALA A 460 -11.70 -22.57 3.02
N ILE A 461 -12.42 -23.41 2.26
CA ILE A 461 -12.31 -23.36 0.80
C ILE A 461 -12.89 -22.01 0.37
N ARG A 462 -12.12 -20.94 0.59
CA ARG A 462 -11.84 -20.06 -0.52
C ARG A 462 -10.59 -20.66 -1.10
N VAL A 463 -10.76 -21.40 -2.20
CA VAL A 463 -9.75 -21.33 -3.23
C VAL A 463 -9.59 -19.84 -3.46
N ILE A 464 -8.56 -19.23 -2.88
CA ILE A 464 -7.93 -18.14 -3.62
C ILE A 464 -7.52 -18.88 -4.89
N ASN A 465 -8.15 -18.60 -6.02
CA ASN A 465 -7.48 -18.83 -7.29
C ASN A 465 -6.35 -17.78 -7.40
N ASN A 466 -5.48 -17.77 -6.40
CA ASN A 466 -4.04 -17.74 -6.54
C ASN A 466 -3.51 -19.13 -6.16
N THR A 467 -4.22 -20.20 -6.55
CA THR A 467 -3.46 -21.12 -7.37
C THR A 467 -2.85 -20.22 -8.46
N PHE A 468 -1.53 -20.08 -8.47
CA PHE A 468 -0.92 -20.41 -9.75
C PHE A 468 -1.50 -21.80 -10.03
N SER A 469 -2.63 -21.86 -10.75
CA SER A 469 -3.10 -23.12 -11.26
C SER A 469 -1.89 -23.58 -12.02
N ILE A 470 -1.23 -24.63 -11.51
CA ILE A 470 -0.18 -25.27 -12.28
C ILE A 470 -0.92 -25.62 -13.56
N PRO A 471 -0.61 -24.95 -14.67
CA PRO A 471 -1.46 -25.08 -15.84
C PRO A 471 -1.53 -26.56 -16.18
N ASP A 472 -2.70 -27.13 -16.46
CA ASP A 472 -2.80 -28.57 -16.73
C ASP A 472 -1.90 -28.96 -17.92
N ASN A 473 -1.65 -27.99 -18.79
CA ASN A 473 -0.89 -28.14 -20.02
C ASN A 473 0.29 -27.16 -20.09
N PHE A 474 1.39 -27.65 -20.65
CA PHE A 474 2.44 -26.81 -21.22
C PHE A 474 1.84 -26.07 -22.41
N ALA A 475 1.87 -24.73 -22.44
CA ALA A 475 1.30 -23.95 -23.52
C ALA A 475 2.04 -22.63 -23.76
N LEU A 476 2.30 -22.31 -25.03
CA LEU A 476 2.78 -21.01 -25.49
C LEU A 476 1.63 -20.22 -26.12
N LYS A 477 1.26 -19.09 -25.50
CA LYS A 477 0.12 -18.28 -25.94
C LYS A 477 0.53 -17.33 -27.07
N GLN A 478 -0.46 -16.84 -27.82
CA GLN A 478 -0.25 -15.77 -28.78
C GLN A 478 0.21 -14.51 -28.02
N ASN A 479 1.30 -13.88 -28.48
CA ASN A 479 1.77 -12.63 -27.91
C ASN A 479 0.70 -11.54 -28.08
N TYR A 480 0.61 -10.61 -27.12
CA TYR A 480 -0.31 -9.48 -27.19
C TYR A 480 0.42 -8.17 -26.85
N PRO A 481 0.21 -7.09 -27.64
CA PRO A 481 -0.54 -7.06 -28.91
C PRO A 481 0.11 -7.91 -30.01
N ASN A 482 -0.64 -8.27 -31.07
CA ASN A 482 -0.13 -8.87 -32.30
C ASN A 482 -1.08 -8.58 -33.49
N PRO A 483 -0.70 -7.76 -34.49
CA PRO A 483 0.61 -7.12 -34.64
C PRO A 483 0.96 -6.20 -33.48
N PHE A 484 2.24 -6.09 -33.16
CA PHE A 484 2.74 -5.21 -32.11
C PHE A 484 3.65 -4.14 -32.68
N ASN A 485 3.63 -2.97 -32.06
CA ASN A 485 4.61 -1.91 -32.28
C ASN A 485 5.59 -1.93 -31.11
N ALA A 486 6.89 -2.02 -31.38
CA ALA A 486 7.97 -2.00 -30.40
C ALA A 486 8.00 -3.16 -29.39
N THR A 487 6.99 -3.26 -28.54
CA THR A 487 6.93 -4.15 -27.39
C THR A 487 5.72 -5.09 -27.48
N THR A 488 5.88 -6.30 -26.99
CA THR A 488 4.79 -7.27 -26.85
C THR A 488 5.01 -8.13 -25.62
N VAL A 489 3.93 -8.68 -25.06
CA VAL A 489 4.02 -9.60 -23.94
C VAL A 489 3.80 -11.02 -24.45
N ILE A 490 4.75 -11.91 -24.14
CA ILE A 490 4.68 -13.34 -24.41
C ILE A 490 4.26 -14.03 -23.13
N HIS A 491 3.07 -14.66 -23.16
CA HIS A 491 2.58 -15.47 -22.06
C HIS A 491 2.82 -16.96 -22.32
N PHE A 492 3.24 -17.70 -21.30
CA PHE A 492 3.36 -19.15 -21.38
C PHE A 492 3.11 -19.84 -20.04
N ASP A 493 2.74 -21.10 -20.14
CA ASP A 493 2.26 -21.94 -19.05
C ASP A 493 3.14 -23.19 -18.93
N LEU A 494 3.59 -23.51 -17.72
CA LEU A 494 4.42 -24.68 -17.41
C LEU A 494 3.69 -25.62 -16.45
N ASN A 495 3.27 -26.79 -16.95
CA ASN A 495 2.56 -27.77 -16.14
C ASN A 495 3.43 -28.56 -15.15
N LYS A 496 4.75 -28.34 -15.17
CA LYS A 496 5.72 -28.91 -14.22
C LYS A 496 7.02 -28.09 -14.23
N ALA A 497 7.80 -28.21 -13.17
CA ALA A 497 9.13 -27.61 -13.10
C ALA A 497 10.11 -28.26 -14.11
N GLY A 498 11.07 -27.49 -14.62
CA GLY A 498 12.09 -28.00 -15.54
C GLY A 498 12.95 -26.91 -16.17
N ASN A 499 13.84 -27.32 -17.08
CA ASN A 499 14.69 -26.38 -17.81
C ASN A 499 13.88 -25.72 -18.93
N VAL A 500 13.74 -24.40 -18.84
CA VAL A 500 12.92 -23.60 -19.76
C VAL A 500 13.80 -22.72 -20.62
N LYS A 501 13.53 -22.75 -21.93
CA LYS A 501 14.18 -21.90 -22.91
C LYS A 501 13.15 -21.22 -23.82
N LEU A 502 13.13 -19.89 -23.84
CA LEU A 502 12.29 -19.09 -24.73
C LEU A 502 13.19 -18.33 -25.71
N VAL A 503 13.07 -18.60 -27.00
CA VAL A 503 13.95 -18.07 -28.06
C VAL A 503 13.15 -17.44 -29.18
N VAL A 504 13.60 -16.29 -29.67
CA VAL A 504 13.03 -15.60 -30.83
C VAL A 504 13.88 -15.84 -32.07
N TYR A 505 13.24 -16.09 -33.21
CA TYR A 505 13.82 -16.31 -34.52
C TYR A 505 13.19 -15.37 -35.57
N ASP A 506 13.94 -15.08 -36.63
CA ASP A 506 13.38 -14.43 -37.82
C ASP A 506 12.68 -15.42 -38.76
N GLN A 507 12.13 -14.90 -39.87
CA GLN A 507 11.44 -15.70 -40.89
C GLN A 507 12.31 -16.75 -41.61
N LEU A 508 13.65 -16.67 -41.50
CA LEU A 508 14.58 -17.64 -42.08
C LEU A 508 15.03 -18.69 -41.03
N GLY A 509 14.51 -18.61 -39.80
CA GLY A 509 14.89 -19.50 -38.69
C GLY A 509 16.20 -19.11 -38.02
N ARG A 510 16.74 -17.91 -38.27
CA ARG A 510 17.96 -17.43 -37.59
C ARG A 510 17.58 -16.92 -36.21
N LYS A 511 18.31 -17.35 -35.19
CA LYS A 511 18.10 -16.94 -33.80
C LYS A 511 18.41 -15.44 -33.65
N ILE A 512 17.44 -14.70 -33.12
CA ILE A 512 17.57 -13.27 -32.81
C ILE A 512 17.99 -13.08 -31.36
N THR A 513 17.27 -13.67 -30.40
CA THR A 513 17.58 -13.55 -28.97
C THR A 513 17.02 -14.71 -28.16
N THR A 514 17.57 -14.92 -26.96
CA THR A 514 17.03 -15.84 -25.96
C THR A 514 16.48 -15.01 -24.80
N LEU A 515 15.18 -15.12 -24.54
CA LEU A 515 14.48 -14.36 -23.50
C LEU A 515 14.49 -15.07 -22.13
N VAL A 516 14.50 -16.41 -22.15
CA VAL A 516 14.57 -17.25 -20.93
C VAL A 516 15.52 -18.41 -21.20
N ASN A 517 16.39 -18.74 -20.24
CA ASN A 517 17.25 -19.92 -20.26
C ASN A 517 17.65 -20.33 -18.83
N LYS A 518 16.69 -20.84 -18.06
CA LYS A 518 16.91 -21.24 -16.65
C LYS A 518 15.91 -22.32 -16.22
N THR A 519 16.17 -22.96 -15.09
CA THR A 519 15.19 -23.83 -14.45
C THR A 519 14.07 -22.97 -13.85
N LEU A 520 12.82 -23.31 -14.16
CA LEU A 520 11.62 -22.66 -13.61
C LEU A 520 10.75 -23.70 -12.92
N SER A 521 10.02 -23.26 -11.89
CA SER A 521 8.95 -24.04 -11.26
C SER A 521 7.74 -24.17 -12.21
N ALA A 522 6.76 -25.00 -11.84
CA ALA A 522 5.49 -25.03 -12.55
C ALA A 522 4.71 -23.73 -12.31
N GLY A 523 4.01 -23.20 -13.32
CA GLY A 523 3.27 -21.94 -13.22
C GLY A 523 3.06 -21.22 -14.55
N SER A 524 2.33 -20.11 -14.50
CA SER A 524 2.14 -19.19 -15.63
C SER A 524 3.13 -18.04 -15.55
N TYR A 525 3.70 -17.67 -16.71
CA TYR A 525 4.74 -16.67 -16.85
C TYR A 525 4.37 -15.69 -17.96
N GLN A 526 4.82 -14.44 -17.79
CA GLN A 526 4.77 -13.44 -18.84
C GLN A 526 6.15 -12.80 -18.98
N ILE A 527 6.58 -12.59 -20.22
CA ILE A 527 7.83 -11.93 -20.55
C ILE A 527 7.51 -10.82 -21.55
N GLN A 528 7.79 -9.58 -21.16
CA GLN A 528 7.78 -8.48 -22.10
C GLN A 528 9.02 -8.57 -22.99
N TRP A 529 8.82 -8.52 -24.30
CA TRP A 529 9.90 -8.47 -25.27
C TRP A 529 9.87 -7.13 -26.00
N ASN A 530 11.03 -6.47 -26.02
CA ASN A 530 11.25 -5.24 -26.78
C ASN A 530 12.03 -5.56 -28.08
N ALA A 531 11.39 -5.29 -29.22
CA ALA A 531 11.89 -5.50 -30.56
C ALA A 531 12.22 -4.18 -31.29
N ASN A 532 12.46 -3.09 -30.55
CA ASN A 532 12.75 -1.76 -31.10
C ASN A 532 13.90 -1.73 -32.11
N ASN A 533 14.86 -2.64 -32.00
CA ASN A 533 16.01 -2.69 -32.91
C ASN A 533 15.80 -3.62 -34.12
N LEU A 534 14.59 -4.14 -34.33
CA LEU A 534 14.26 -5.07 -35.41
C LEU A 534 13.37 -4.42 -36.47
N ALA A 535 13.46 -4.86 -37.72
CA ALA A 535 12.62 -4.37 -38.81
C ALA A 535 11.18 -4.91 -38.69
N SER A 536 10.18 -4.15 -39.16
CA SER A 536 8.81 -4.66 -39.32
C SER A 536 8.81 -5.94 -40.16
N GLY A 537 8.05 -6.94 -39.73
CA GLY A 537 8.07 -8.26 -40.36
C GLY A 537 7.56 -9.38 -39.47
N VAL A 538 7.66 -10.60 -40.00
CA VAL A 538 7.24 -11.81 -39.30
C VAL A 538 8.41 -12.40 -38.52
N TYR A 539 8.14 -12.70 -37.25
CA TYR A 539 9.07 -13.39 -36.35
C TYR A 539 8.39 -14.61 -35.74
N TYR A 540 9.21 -15.52 -35.22
CA TYR A 540 8.75 -16.71 -34.52
C TYR A 540 9.35 -16.75 -33.13
N TYR A 541 8.59 -17.20 -32.14
CA TYR A 541 9.09 -17.43 -30.80
C TYR A 541 8.77 -18.86 -30.37
N GLN A 542 9.74 -19.49 -29.73
CA GLN A 542 9.73 -20.90 -29.40
C GLN A 542 10.02 -21.10 -27.92
N LEU A 543 9.12 -21.80 -27.24
CA LEU A 543 9.26 -22.21 -25.86
C LEU A 543 9.64 -23.69 -25.81
N GLN A 544 10.66 -24.01 -25.02
CA GLN A 544 11.08 -25.38 -24.74
C GLN A 544 11.03 -25.63 -23.23
N LEU A 545 10.42 -26.75 -22.82
CA LEU A 545 10.46 -27.29 -21.46
C LEU A 545 10.99 -28.73 -21.53
N ASN A 546 12.25 -28.93 -21.15
CA ASN A 546 12.99 -30.19 -21.37
C ASN A 546 12.91 -30.63 -22.86
N ASP A 547 12.23 -31.73 -23.18
CA ASP A 547 12.10 -32.25 -24.57
C ASP A 547 10.85 -31.74 -25.32
N ARG A 548 9.96 -30.98 -24.67
CA ARG A 548 8.74 -30.44 -25.32
C ARG A 548 9.00 -29.06 -25.88
N VAL A 549 8.49 -28.80 -27.08
CA VAL A 549 8.68 -27.54 -27.82
C VAL A 549 7.36 -27.05 -28.41
N GLU A 550 7.04 -25.77 -28.21
CA GLU A 550 5.96 -25.06 -28.92
C GLU A 550 6.49 -23.82 -29.61
N THR A 551 5.91 -23.47 -30.76
CA THR A 551 6.32 -22.29 -31.55
C THR A 551 5.10 -21.50 -32.01
N ARG A 552 5.20 -20.18 -31.97
CA ARG A 552 4.15 -19.25 -32.42
C ARG A 552 4.75 -18.17 -33.31
N LYS A 553 3.89 -17.56 -34.13
CA LYS A 553 4.22 -16.47 -35.05
C LYS A 553 3.81 -15.15 -34.42
N MET A 554 4.64 -14.12 -34.56
CA MET A 554 4.32 -12.74 -34.20
C MET A 554 4.65 -11.80 -35.37
N ILE A 555 3.92 -10.70 -35.46
CA ILE A 555 4.04 -9.70 -36.52
C ILE A 555 4.44 -8.39 -35.84
N LEU A 556 5.68 -7.96 -36.10
CA LEU A 556 6.13 -6.63 -35.71
C LEU A 556 5.68 -5.66 -36.80
N ASN A 557 4.83 -4.70 -36.45
CA ASN A 557 4.38 -3.64 -37.34
C ASN A 557 4.59 -2.30 -36.63
N LYS A 558 5.71 -1.67 -36.96
CA LYS A 558 6.04 -0.31 -36.51
C LYS A 558 5.37 0.73 -37.38
#